data_AF-I3XDX9-F1
#
_entry.id   AF-I3XDX9-F1
#
_cell.length_a   1.000
_cell.length_b   1.000
_cell.length_c   1.000
_cell.angle_alpha   90.00
_cell.angle_beta   90.00
_cell.angle_gamma   90.00
#
_symmetry.space_group_name_H-M   'P 1'
#
loop_
_entity.id
_entity.type
_entity.pdbx_description
1 polymer ?
#
loop_
_entity_poly.entity_id
_entity_poly.type
_entity_poly.pdbx_seq_one_letter_code
_entity_poly.pdbx_strand_id
1 'polypeptide(L)'
;MMTMTRPVRDFAAKAADGLSWLIALMHVLLAASLLAALLSVSEAEAAEGDDCGGSNILAGLERSDPARLAAIRREADAVPNGKGLLWRIEGQGLAPSFLLGTMHVTDPRVLAMPAGGAEAYAGSRTVVVESDEIIDERKASAAIMMRPDLTMFADNRTINDFLEPKDRALLENGLKARGIPLPLVAKMKPWMIASFVALPACEFSRKAAGASFLDKKLAEDAVSQGKTLKGLESLVEQLSAMDSLPVEWHLRALIDTLALGKTIDDVLATMTDLYLAGDTGMIMPMMRSVAEKISPGDLGYADFEQRIIIDRNRIMSVRAEPILKQGNVFMAVGALHLPGKEGLVELLRQQGFTLTPVN
;
A
#
# COMPACT_ATOMS: atom_id res chain seq x y z
N MET A 1 49.52 58.07 43.30
CA MET A 1 49.27 56.91 42.42
C MET A 1 47.74 56.77 42.30
N MET A 2 47.13 57.50 41.37
CA MET A 2 45.66 57.61 41.26
C MET A 2 45.18 56.76 40.08
N THR A 3 44.17 55.95 40.36
CA THR A 3 43.67 54.78 39.63
C THR A 3 42.84 55.15 38.39
N MET A 4 43.34 54.87 37.19
CA MET A 4 42.61 54.95 35.90
C MET A 4 41.80 53.67 35.59
N THR A 5 41.17 53.01 36.57
CA THR A 5 40.56 51.67 36.36
C THR A 5 39.02 51.65 36.29
N ARG A 6 38.33 52.77 36.55
CA ARG A 6 36.85 52.86 36.47
C ARG A 6 36.28 53.01 35.05
N PRO A 7 36.75 53.94 34.19
CA PRO A 7 36.07 54.23 32.92
C PRO A 7 36.16 53.07 31.91
N VAL A 8 37.24 52.28 31.96
CA VAL A 8 37.41 51.10 31.09
C VAL A 8 36.45 49.97 31.47
N ARG A 9 36.17 49.80 32.76
CA ARG A 9 35.22 48.80 33.26
C ARG A 9 33.78 49.12 32.88
N ASP A 10 33.38 50.39 32.97
CA ASP A 10 32.04 50.83 32.59
C ASP A 10 31.79 50.73 31.09
N PHE A 11 32.83 50.96 30.28
CA PHE A 11 32.75 50.76 28.83
C PHE A 11 32.62 49.29 28.47
N ALA A 12 33.40 48.41 29.10
CA ALA A 12 33.32 46.97 28.87
C ALA A 12 31.96 46.38 29.29
N ALA A 13 31.37 46.86 30.39
CA ALA A 13 30.04 46.45 30.83
C ALA A 13 28.94 46.87 29.82
N LYS A 14 28.97 48.12 29.35
CA LYS A 14 28.03 48.61 28.32
C LYS A 14 28.18 47.88 26.99
N ALA A 15 29.40 47.51 26.61
CA ALA A 15 29.65 46.71 25.41
C ALA A 15 29.11 45.28 25.55
N ALA A 16 29.27 44.66 26.72
CA ALA A 16 28.71 43.34 27.01
C ALA A 16 27.17 43.36 27.00
N ASP A 17 26.55 44.36 27.64
CA ASP A 17 25.09 44.52 27.63
C ASP A 17 24.56 44.74 26.20
N GLY A 18 25.25 45.57 25.40
CA GLY A 18 24.92 45.78 23.99
C GLY A 18 25.00 44.50 23.16
N LEU A 19 26.01 43.65 23.41
CA LEU A 19 26.15 42.35 22.74
C LEU A 19 25.04 41.38 23.15
N SER A 20 24.66 41.34 24.43
CA SER A 20 23.55 40.51 24.91
C SER A 20 22.21 40.93 24.28
N TRP A 21 21.96 42.24 24.14
CA TRP A 21 20.78 42.75 23.44
C TRP A 21 20.75 42.40 21.96
N LEU A 22 21.90 42.44 21.26
CA LEU A 22 22.00 42.01 19.86
C LEU A 22 21.70 40.52 19.69
N ILE A 23 22.21 39.68 20.59
CA ILE A 23 21.92 38.24 20.59
C ILE A 23 20.42 38.00 20.83
N ALA A 24 19.82 38.68 21.80
CA ALA A 24 18.38 38.54 22.06
C ALA A 24 17.53 38.96 20.85
N LEU A 25 17.87 40.08 20.21
CA LEU A 25 17.18 40.57 19.02
C LEU A 25 17.28 39.57 17.85
N MET A 26 18.45 38.97 17.64
CA MET A 26 18.65 37.95 16.61
C MET A 26 17.74 36.73 16.82
N HIS A 27 17.59 36.25 18.06
CA HIS A 27 16.70 35.12 18.37
C HIS A 27 15.23 35.46 18.19
N VAL A 28 14.81 36.68 18.56
CA VAL A 28 13.43 37.16 18.33
C VAL A 28 13.13 37.26 16.83
N LEU A 29 14.06 37.76 16.04
CA LEU A 29 13.91 37.82 14.58
C LEU A 29 13.85 36.43 13.94
N LEU A 30 14.63 35.47 14.45
CA LEU A 30 14.59 34.09 14.00
C LEU A 30 13.26 33.39 14.36
N ALA A 31 12.73 33.64 15.56
CA ALA A 31 11.43 33.13 15.96
C ALA A 31 10.29 33.75 15.15
N ALA A 32 10.36 35.05 14.88
CA ALA A 32 9.40 35.76 14.04
C ALA A 32 9.44 35.28 12.58
N SER A 33 10.63 35.01 12.03
CA SER A 33 10.75 34.46 10.68
C SER A 33 10.24 33.02 10.59
N LEU A 34 10.44 32.21 11.62
CA LEU A 34 9.87 30.86 11.71
C LEU A 34 8.34 30.91 11.81
N LEU A 35 7.78 31.79 12.65
CA LEU A 35 6.33 32.00 12.73
C LEU A 35 5.75 32.51 11.42
N ALA A 36 6.40 33.46 10.76
CA ALA A 36 5.99 33.93 9.44
C ALA A 36 6.05 32.81 8.40
N ALA A 37 7.10 31.97 8.41
CA ALA A 37 7.22 30.81 7.55
C ALA A 37 6.06 29.83 7.80
N LEU A 38 5.79 29.47 9.06
CA LEU A 38 4.70 28.58 9.47
C LEU A 38 3.31 29.12 9.10
N LEU A 39 3.10 30.44 9.22
CA LEU A 39 1.84 31.10 8.83
C LEU A 39 1.73 31.33 7.31
N SER A 40 2.85 31.33 6.59
CA SER A 40 2.90 31.43 5.11
C SER A 40 2.82 30.07 4.41
N VAL A 41 2.96 28.97 5.15
CA VAL A 41 2.48 27.67 4.69
C VAL A 41 0.96 27.76 4.72
N SER A 42 0.38 28.22 3.61
CA SER A 42 -1.05 28.11 3.36
C SER A 42 -1.47 26.69 3.69
N GLU A 43 -2.62 26.51 4.34
CA GLU A 43 -3.38 25.26 4.25
C GLU A 43 -3.33 24.86 2.78
N ALA A 44 -2.54 23.84 2.45
CA ALA A 44 -2.55 23.27 1.13
C ALA A 44 -4.01 22.93 0.91
N GLU A 45 -4.67 23.60 -0.04
CA GLU A 45 -6.07 23.40 -0.35
C GLU A 45 -6.30 21.89 -0.38
N ALA A 46 -6.94 21.38 0.66
CA ALA A 46 -7.57 20.09 0.64
C ALA A 46 -8.68 20.27 -0.39
N ALA A 47 -8.34 20.06 -1.66
CA ALA A 47 -9.32 19.93 -2.71
C ALA A 47 -10.20 18.74 -2.29
N GLU A 48 -11.37 19.08 -1.73
CA GLU A 48 -12.46 18.16 -1.48
C GLU A 48 -12.83 17.52 -2.81
N GLY A 49 -12.31 16.31 -3.01
CA GLY A 49 -12.73 15.36 -4.00
C GLY A 49 -12.60 13.98 -3.38
N ASP A 50 -13.73 13.37 -3.03
CA ASP A 50 -13.83 11.93 -2.74
C ASP A 50 -13.58 11.07 -4.00
N ASP A 51 -13.01 11.64 -5.05
CA ASP A 51 -12.59 10.95 -6.25
C ASP A 51 -11.12 11.22 -6.52
N CYS A 52 -10.37 10.15 -6.77
CA CYS A 52 -8.97 10.20 -7.15
C CYS A 52 -8.76 10.71 -8.59
N GLY A 53 -9.84 10.95 -9.34
CA GLY A 53 -9.83 11.69 -10.62
C GLY A 53 -9.30 10.90 -11.81
N GLY A 54 -9.08 9.60 -11.66
CA GLY A 54 -8.62 8.70 -12.71
C GLY A 54 -9.74 8.24 -13.64
N SER A 55 -9.38 7.91 -14.88
CA SER A 55 -10.26 7.35 -15.90
C SER A 55 -9.98 5.86 -16.14
N ASN A 56 -11.02 5.11 -16.49
CA ASN A 56 -10.89 3.69 -16.82
C ASN A 56 -10.09 3.49 -18.12
N ILE A 57 -8.89 2.92 -18.00
CA ILE A 57 -7.95 2.66 -19.10
C ILE A 57 -8.57 1.73 -20.14
N LEU A 58 -9.32 0.72 -19.70
CA LEU A 58 -9.91 -0.27 -20.62
C LEU A 58 -10.99 0.37 -21.51
N ALA A 59 -11.81 1.25 -20.95
CA ALA A 59 -12.77 2.05 -21.74
C ALA A 59 -12.06 3.00 -22.73
N GLY A 60 -10.87 3.50 -22.38
CA GLY A 60 -10.00 4.21 -23.30
C GLY A 60 -9.49 3.33 -24.45
N LEU A 61 -9.06 2.10 -24.14
CA LEU A 61 -8.58 1.14 -25.13
C LEU A 61 -9.66 0.66 -26.10
N GLU A 62 -10.93 0.57 -25.67
CA GLU A 62 -12.04 0.22 -26.57
C GLU A 62 -12.09 1.11 -27.83
N ARG A 63 -11.74 2.38 -27.68
CA ARG A 63 -11.75 3.36 -28.78
C ARG A 63 -10.38 3.51 -29.45
N SER A 64 -9.31 3.48 -28.66
CA SER A 64 -7.96 3.81 -29.15
C SER A 64 -7.16 2.62 -29.66
N ASP A 65 -7.34 1.43 -29.09
CA ASP A 65 -6.60 0.22 -29.41
C ASP A 65 -7.40 -1.04 -29.04
N PRO A 66 -8.45 -1.37 -29.80
CA PRO A 66 -9.32 -2.51 -29.50
C PRO A 66 -8.61 -3.86 -29.62
N ALA A 67 -7.55 -3.96 -30.44
CA ALA A 67 -6.76 -5.17 -30.58
C ALA A 67 -6.01 -5.49 -29.28
N ARG A 68 -5.42 -4.48 -28.64
CA ARG A 68 -4.77 -4.61 -27.35
C ARG A 68 -5.75 -4.95 -26.24
N LEU A 69 -6.91 -4.32 -26.20
CA LEU A 69 -7.96 -4.70 -25.24
C LEU A 69 -8.39 -6.16 -25.43
N ALA A 70 -8.54 -6.62 -26.67
CA ALA A 70 -8.87 -8.02 -26.95
C ALA A 70 -7.76 -8.98 -26.48
N ALA A 71 -6.49 -8.59 -26.54
CA ALA A 71 -5.39 -9.38 -25.99
C ALA A 71 -5.47 -9.48 -24.46
N ILE A 72 -5.69 -8.36 -23.75
CA ILE A 72 -5.89 -8.32 -22.29
C ILE A 72 -7.05 -9.23 -21.89
N ARG A 73 -8.20 -9.12 -22.59
CA ARG A 73 -9.39 -9.94 -22.31
C ARG A 73 -9.12 -11.42 -22.52
N ARG A 74 -8.47 -11.80 -23.62
CA ARG A 74 -8.12 -13.20 -23.91
C ARG A 74 -7.25 -13.82 -22.83
N GLU A 75 -6.28 -13.05 -22.32
CA GLU A 75 -5.43 -13.49 -21.22
C GLU A 75 -6.24 -13.64 -19.92
N ALA A 76 -7.07 -12.65 -19.59
CA ALA A 76 -7.95 -12.68 -18.41
C ALA A 76 -8.94 -13.86 -18.45
N ASP A 77 -9.55 -14.13 -19.61
CA ASP A 77 -10.50 -15.23 -19.82
C ASP A 77 -9.85 -16.61 -19.65
N ALA A 78 -8.52 -16.70 -19.80
CA ALA A 78 -7.76 -17.92 -19.57
C ALA A 78 -7.44 -18.15 -18.08
N VAL A 79 -7.67 -17.17 -17.21
CA VAL A 79 -7.42 -17.27 -15.76
C VAL A 79 -8.62 -17.94 -15.07
N PRO A 80 -8.46 -19.15 -14.51
CA PRO A 80 -9.55 -19.81 -13.77
C PRO A 80 -10.02 -18.94 -12.60
N ASN A 81 -11.33 -18.90 -12.36
CA ASN A 81 -11.92 -18.10 -11.28
C ASN A 81 -11.54 -16.61 -11.34
N GLY A 82 -11.23 -16.08 -12.54
CA GLY A 82 -10.94 -14.66 -12.76
C GLY A 82 -12.13 -13.72 -12.57
N LYS A 83 -13.30 -14.25 -12.21
CA LYS A 83 -14.54 -13.52 -11.96
C LYS A 83 -15.14 -13.92 -10.60
N GLY A 84 -15.69 -12.94 -9.90
CA GLY A 84 -16.38 -13.09 -8.62
C GLY A 84 -15.50 -12.76 -7.42
N LEU A 85 -16.06 -11.97 -6.49
CA LEU A 85 -15.38 -11.57 -5.26
C LEU A 85 -15.73 -12.44 -4.05
N LEU A 86 -16.96 -12.96 -4.00
CA LEU A 86 -17.44 -13.74 -2.86
C LEU A 86 -17.65 -15.19 -3.27
N TRP A 87 -17.08 -16.10 -2.48
CA TRP A 87 -17.13 -17.52 -2.71
C TRP A 87 -17.66 -18.22 -1.47
N ARG A 88 -18.70 -19.02 -1.64
CA ARG A 88 -19.18 -19.91 -0.58
C ARG A 88 -18.30 -21.16 -0.55
N ILE A 89 -17.82 -21.50 0.63
CA ILE A 89 -17.00 -22.66 0.93
C ILE A 89 -17.85 -23.68 1.69
N GLU A 90 -17.99 -24.87 1.13
CA GLU A 90 -18.73 -25.97 1.75
C GLU A 90 -17.79 -27.15 2.05
N GLY A 91 -17.90 -27.67 3.26
CA GLY A 91 -17.22 -28.88 3.74
C GLY A 91 -18.22 -29.99 4.08
N GLN A 92 -17.75 -31.09 4.66
CA GLN A 92 -18.57 -32.28 4.96
C GLN A 92 -19.63 -32.03 6.05
N GLY A 93 -20.77 -31.44 5.68
CA GLY A 93 -21.97 -31.30 6.53
C GLY A 93 -21.91 -30.20 7.59
N LEU A 94 -20.96 -29.27 7.49
CA LEU A 94 -20.82 -28.13 8.40
C LEU A 94 -21.51 -26.88 7.85
N ALA A 95 -21.75 -25.90 8.73
CA ALA A 95 -22.20 -24.58 8.31
C ALA A 95 -21.20 -23.98 7.29
N PRO A 96 -21.69 -23.35 6.21
CA PRO A 96 -20.83 -22.84 5.16
C PRO A 96 -19.88 -21.78 5.71
N SER A 97 -18.68 -21.74 5.12
CA SER A 97 -17.73 -20.64 5.28
C SER A 97 -17.75 -19.80 4.00
N PHE A 98 -17.08 -18.65 4.00
CA PHE A 98 -17.02 -17.74 2.87
C PHE A 98 -15.60 -17.21 2.67
N LEU A 99 -15.21 -17.02 1.41
CA LEU A 99 -13.99 -16.34 1.00
C LEU A 99 -14.37 -15.09 0.23
N LEU A 100 -13.97 -13.92 0.73
CA LEU A 100 -14.13 -12.63 0.10
C LEU A 100 -12.77 -12.12 -0.40
N GLY A 101 -12.72 -11.70 -1.66
CA GLY A 101 -11.65 -10.87 -2.20
C GLY A 101 -11.84 -9.41 -1.79
N THR A 102 -10.81 -8.79 -1.22
CA THR A 102 -10.79 -7.40 -0.76
C THR A 102 -9.81 -6.54 -1.57
N MET A 103 -9.85 -5.22 -1.38
CA MET A 103 -8.91 -4.28 -1.98
C MET A 103 -8.36 -3.32 -0.92
N HIS A 104 -7.05 -3.19 -0.81
CA HIS A 104 -6.36 -2.44 0.26
C HIS A 104 -6.32 -0.91 0.04
N VAL A 105 -7.42 -0.33 -0.42
CA VAL A 105 -7.55 1.10 -0.72
C VAL A 105 -8.69 1.72 0.08
N THR A 106 -8.62 3.04 0.25
CA THR A 106 -9.55 3.82 1.08
C THR A 106 -10.71 4.41 0.29
N ASP A 107 -10.88 4.01 -0.97
CA ASP A 107 -12.04 4.36 -1.77
C ASP A 107 -13.33 3.86 -1.08
N PRO A 108 -14.30 4.73 -0.76
CA PRO A 108 -15.50 4.34 -0.05
C PRO A 108 -16.32 3.27 -0.78
N ARG A 109 -16.21 3.18 -2.11
CA ARG A 109 -16.88 2.15 -2.91
C ARG A 109 -16.38 0.75 -2.57
N VAL A 110 -15.10 0.59 -2.20
CA VAL A 110 -14.54 -0.73 -1.88
C VAL A 110 -14.94 -1.24 -0.49
N LEU A 111 -15.49 -0.37 0.37
CA LEU A 111 -16.01 -0.76 1.67
C LEU A 111 -17.36 -1.50 1.58
N ALA A 112 -18.06 -1.35 0.45
CA ALA A 112 -19.27 -2.10 0.20
C ALA A 112 -18.90 -3.56 -0.14
N MET A 113 -19.42 -4.50 0.65
CA MET A 113 -19.33 -5.91 0.32
C MET A 113 -20.21 -6.25 -0.89
N PRO A 114 -19.84 -7.24 -1.73
CA PRO A 114 -20.71 -7.75 -2.77
C PRO A 114 -22.00 -8.34 -2.19
N ALA A 115 -22.99 -8.58 -3.04
CA ALA A 115 -24.27 -9.16 -2.66
C ALA A 115 -24.08 -10.45 -1.82
N GLY A 116 -24.82 -10.57 -0.71
CA GLY A 116 -24.71 -11.70 0.21
C GLY A 116 -23.51 -11.65 1.18
N GLY A 117 -22.56 -10.72 0.98
CA GLY A 117 -21.36 -10.62 1.81
C GLY A 117 -21.65 -10.19 3.24
N ALA A 118 -22.58 -9.25 3.43
CA ALA A 118 -22.98 -8.78 4.77
C ALA A 118 -23.66 -9.89 5.57
N GLU A 119 -24.56 -10.65 4.93
CA GLU A 119 -25.25 -11.79 5.53
C GLU A 119 -24.28 -12.93 5.88
N ALA A 120 -23.36 -13.25 4.97
CA ALA A 120 -22.29 -14.21 5.19
C ALA A 120 -21.39 -13.83 6.36
N TYR A 121 -20.99 -12.56 6.44
CA TYR A 121 -20.19 -12.02 7.55
C TYR A 121 -20.95 -12.10 8.87
N ALA A 122 -22.22 -11.67 8.88
CA ALA A 122 -23.06 -11.67 10.07
C ALA A 122 -23.25 -13.08 10.63
N GLY A 123 -23.50 -14.08 9.77
CA GLY A 123 -23.66 -15.48 10.15
C GLY A 123 -22.39 -16.15 10.69
N SER A 124 -21.21 -15.64 10.31
CA SER A 124 -19.91 -16.24 10.65
C SER A 124 -19.49 -16.00 12.09
N ARG A 125 -18.84 -16.98 12.72
CA ARG A 125 -18.33 -16.89 14.09
C ARG A 125 -16.84 -16.56 14.17
N THR A 126 -16.10 -16.96 13.14
CA THR A 126 -14.67 -16.69 13.01
C THR A 126 -14.46 -15.81 11.79
N VAL A 127 -13.66 -14.76 11.93
CA VAL A 127 -13.18 -13.93 10.83
C VAL A 127 -11.70 -14.22 10.64
N VAL A 128 -11.31 -14.51 9.41
CA VAL A 128 -9.93 -14.73 9.00
C VAL A 128 -9.52 -13.62 8.07
N VAL A 129 -8.39 -12.98 8.35
CA VAL A 129 -7.76 -11.97 7.48
C VAL A 129 -6.34 -12.42 7.12
N GLU A 130 -5.69 -11.73 6.18
CA GLU A 130 -4.28 -12.03 5.85
C GLU A 130 -3.40 -11.90 7.10
N SER A 131 -3.51 -10.78 7.84
CA SER A 131 -2.81 -10.61 9.11
C SER A 131 -3.72 -9.99 10.16
N ASP A 132 -3.81 -10.61 11.34
CA ASP A 132 -4.56 -10.07 12.48
C ASP A 132 -3.81 -8.92 13.17
N GLU A 133 -2.56 -8.67 12.79
CA GLU A 133 -1.77 -7.51 13.24
C GLU A 133 -2.26 -6.19 12.63
N ILE A 134 -3.16 -6.26 11.63
CA ILE A 134 -3.74 -5.10 10.94
C ILE A 134 -4.56 -4.17 11.86
N ILE A 135 -5.02 -4.69 13.00
CA ILE A 135 -5.78 -3.94 14.01
C ILE A 135 -4.93 -3.52 15.22
N ASP A 136 -3.64 -3.86 15.24
CA ASP A 136 -2.71 -3.49 16.31
C ASP A 136 -1.50 -2.76 15.73
N GLU A 137 -1.69 -1.46 15.50
CA GLU A 137 -0.67 -0.59 14.91
C GLU A 137 0.64 -0.54 15.72
N ARG A 138 0.55 -0.74 17.05
CA ARG A 138 1.74 -0.77 17.91
C ARG A 138 2.53 -2.05 17.70
N LYS A 139 1.84 -3.20 17.66
CA LYS A 139 2.46 -4.50 17.36
C LYS A 139 3.04 -4.50 15.95
N ALA A 140 2.31 -3.98 14.96
CA ALA A 140 2.78 -3.82 13.60
C ALA A 140 4.06 -2.97 13.51
N SER A 141 4.06 -1.80 14.14
CA SER A 141 5.22 -0.90 14.17
C SER A 141 6.42 -1.55 14.87
N ALA A 142 6.19 -2.25 15.98
CA ALA A 142 7.23 -2.99 16.70
C ALA A 142 7.83 -4.12 15.84
N ALA A 143 7.00 -4.88 15.13
CA ALA A 143 7.43 -5.96 14.25
C ALA A 143 8.34 -5.44 13.11
N ILE A 144 7.98 -4.30 12.50
CA ILE A 144 8.81 -3.62 11.50
C ILE A 144 10.15 -3.17 12.11
N MET A 145 10.12 -2.52 13.28
CA MET A 145 11.32 -2.02 13.96
C MET A 145 12.28 -3.14 14.39
N MET A 146 11.78 -4.34 14.68
CA MET A 146 12.61 -5.50 15.03
C MET A 146 13.30 -6.13 13.81
N ARG A 147 12.87 -5.80 12.59
CA ARG A 147 13.43 -6.30 11.33
C ARG A 147 13.83 -5.15 10.39
N PRO A 148 14.75 -4.27 10.83
CA PRO A 148 15.20 -3.14 10.00
C PRO A 148 15.91 -3.62 8.73
N ASP A 149 16.45 -4.84 8.73
CA ASP A 149 17.05 -5.49 7.56
C ASP A 149 16.06 -5.69 6.42
N LEU A 150 14.75 -5.81 6.69
CA LEU A 150 13.73 -5.95 5.65
C LEU A 150 13.41 -4.62 4.97
N THR A 151 13.55 -3.49 5.66
CA THR A 151 13.10 -2.18 5.16
C THR A 151 14.24 -1.22 4.81
N MET A 152 15.45 -1.46 5.34
CA MET A 152 16.63 -0.62 5.19
C MET A 152 17.79 -1.42 4.61
N PHE A 153 18.70 -0.75 3.89
CA PHE A 153 20.00 -1.33 3.59
C PHE A 153 20.79 -1.50 4.89
N ALA A 154 21.18 -2.74 5.20
CA ALA A 154 21.93 -3.08 6.40
C ALA A 154 23.43 -2.69 6.32
N ASP A 155 23.92 -2.34 5.13
CA ASP A 155 25.30 -1.94 4.88
C ASP A 155 25.42 -0.43 4.57
N ASN A 156 26.58 -0.02 4.08
CA ASN A 156 26.82 1.38 3.75
C ASN A 156 26.14 1.83 2.46
N ARG A 157 25.48 0.94 1.70
CA ARG A 157 24.79 1.32 0.48
C ARG A 157 23.56 2.17 0.74
N THR A 158 23.13 2.85 -0.30
CA THR A 158 21.93 3.67 -0.41
C THR A 158 21.30 3.43 -1.76
N ILE A 159 20.06 3.88 -1.96
CA ILE A 159 19.44 3.81 -3.29
C ILE A 159 20.26 4.54 -4.38
N ASN A 160 21.07 5.55 -4.00
CA ASN A 160 21.92 6.27 -4.95
C ASN A 160 23.00 5.40 -5.59
N ASP A 161 23.40 4.30 -4.96
CA ASP A 161 24.43 3.40 -5.50
C ASP A 161 23.92 2.56 -6.69
N PHE A 162 22.61 2.54 -6.90
CA PHE A 162 21.95 1.76 -7.96
C PHE A 162 21.31 2.64 -9.05
N LEU A 163 21.21 3.95 -8.83
CA LEU A 163 20.51 4.87 -9.73
C LEU A 163 21.41 5.43 -10.83
N GLU A 164 20.93 5.38 -12.06
CA GLU A 164 21.48 6.23 -13.13
C GLU A 164 21.11 7.72 -12.87
N PRO A 165 21.87 8.69 -13.41
CA PRO A 165 21.60 10.12 -13.20
C PRO A 165 20.17 10.55 -13.56
N LYS A 166 19.61 10.00 -14.64
CA LYS A 166 18.23 10.27 -15.08
C LYS A 166 17.19 9.75 -14.08
N ASP A 167 17.41 8.55 -13.54
CA ASP A 167 16.48 7.86 -12.65
C ASP A 167 16.51 8.52 -11.27
N ARG A 168 17.69 8.97 -10.83
CA ARG A 168 17.82 9.79 -9.63
C ARG A 168 16.99 11.07 -9.73
N ALA A 169 17.05 11.79 -10.84
CA ALA A 169 16.27 13.02 -11.02
C ALA A 169 14.76 12.73 -11.02
N LEU A 170 14.33 11.64 -11.65
CA LEU A 170 12.92 11.22 -11.64
C LEU A 170 12.46 10.89 -10.21
N LEU A 171 13.25 10.11 -9.47
CA LEU A 171 12.97 9.77 -8.07
C LEU A 171 12.90 10.99 -7.18
N GLU A 172 13.88 11.89 -7.27
CA GLU A 172 13.95 13.10 -6.45
C GLU A 172 12.73 13.99 -6.71
N ASN A 173 12.33 14.18 -7.97
CA ASN A 173 11.13 14.95 -8.30
C ASN A 173 9.84 14.28 -7.81
N GLY A 174 9.73 12.96 -7.95
CA GLY A 174 8.56 12.20 -7.53
C GLY A 174 8.33 12.19 -6.02
N LEU A 175 9.42 12.09 -5.25
CA LEU A 175 9.38 12.20 -3.79
C LEU A 175 9.15 13.65 -3.33
N LYS A 176 9.76 14.63 -3.99
CA LYS A 176 9.56 16.05 -3.70
C LYS A 176 8.11 16.49 -3.89
N ALA A 177 7.42 15.97 -4.92
CA ALA A 177 5.99 16.22 -5.14
C ALA A 177 5.10 15.73 -3.97
N ARG A 178 5.63 14.85 -3.11
CA ARG A 178 4.97 14.31 -1.91
C ARG A 178 5.58 14.83 -0.62
N GLY A 179 6.42 15.86 -0.69
CA GLY A 179 7.07 16.46 0.48
C GLY A 179 8.15 15.58 1.11
N ILE A 180 8.67 14.58 0.41
CA ILE A 180 9.69 13.66 0.91
C ILE A 180 11.06 14.01 0.28
N PRO A 181 12.03 14.52 1.04
CA PRO A 181 13.40 14.69 0.55
C PRO A 181 14.10 13.35 0.38
N LEU A 182 14.67 13.08 -0.80
CA LEU A 182 15.44 11.85 -1.08
C LEU A 182 16.49 11.51 0.00
N PRO A 183 17.25 12.47 0.57
CA PRO A 183 18.22 12.16 1.64
C PRO A 183 17.61 11.51 2.89
N LEU A 184 16.33 11.78 3.22
CA LEU A 184 15.68 11.19 4.40
C LEU A 184 15.34 9.71 4.22
N VAL A 185 15.14 9.28 2.98
CA VAL A 185 14.74 7.90 2.64
C VAL A 185 15.85 7.13 1.92
N ALA A 186 17.01 7.72 1.69
CA ALA A 186 18.08 7.12 0.87
C ALA A 186 18.59 5.77 1.39
N LYS A 187 18.45 5.49 2.69
CA LYS A 187 18.80 4.22 3.34
C LYS A 187 17.71 3.16 3.29
N MET A 188 16.48 3.54 2.93
CA MET A 188 15.40 2.58 2.73
C MET A 188 15.66 1.74 1.48
N LYS A 189 15.20 0.49 1.50
CA LYS A 189 15.21 -0.37 0.31
C LYS A 189 14.22 0.19 -0.75
N PRO A 190 14.43 -0.05 -2.05
CA PRO A 190 13.64 0.61 -3.08
C PRO A 190 12.14 0.31 -3.00
N TRP A 191 11.74 -0.88 -2.55
CA TRP A 191 10.33 -1.24 -2.37
C TRP A 191 9.62 -0.42 -1.28
N MET A 192 10.34 -0.05 -0.22
CA MET A 192 9.81 0.86 0.81
C MET A 192 9.58 2.26 0.22
N ILE A 193 10.50 2.72 -0.62
CA ILE A 193 10.37 4.01 -1.29
C ILE A 193 9.22 3.98 -2.32
N ALA A 194 9.05 2.85 -3.02
CA ALA A 194 7.93 2.61 -3.93
C ALA A 194 6.58 2.74 -3.21
N SER A 195 6.47 2.31 -1.95
CA SER A 195 5.23 2.45 -1.17
C SER A 195 4.77 3.89 -0.99
N PHE A 196 5.66 4.88 -1.04
CA PHE A 196 5.30 6.30 -0.97
C PHE A 196 4.75 6.85 -2.29
N VAL A 197 4.98 6.16 -3.40
CA VAL A 197 4.60 6.65 -4.74
C VAL A 197 3.63 5.71 -5.47
N ALA A 198 3.37 4.53 -4.91
CA ALA A 198 2.51 3.48 -5.47
C ALA A 198 1.02 3.83 -5.50
N LEU A 199 0.59 4.86 -4.76
CA LEU A 199 -0.79 5.32 -4.75
C LEU A 199 -0.90 6.78 -5.26
N PRO A 200 -2.06 7.14 -5.83
CA PRO A 200 -2.46 8.53 -6.04
C PRO A 200 -2.43 9.36 -4.76
N ALA A 201 -2.26 10.68 -4.90
CA ALA A 201 -2.18 11.61 -3.75
C ALA A 201 -3.46 11.60 -2.87
N CYS A 202 -4.64 11.46 -3.49
CA CYS A 202 -5.93 11.34 -2.80
C CYS A 202 -5.94 10.19 -1.76
N GLU A 203 -5.37 9.03 -2.09
CA GLU A 203 -5.35 7.86 -1.21
C GLU A 203 -4.46 8.11 0.02
N PHE A 204 -3.34 8.80 -0.16
CA PHE A 204 -2.53 9.25 0.96
C PHE A 204 -3.28 10.26 1.84
N SER A 205 -3.98 11.22 1.24
CA SER A 205 -4.79 12.20 1.99
C SER A 205 -5.91 11.51 2.78
N ARG A 206 -6.61 10.54 2.20
CA ARG A 206 -7.65 9.76 2.90
C ARG A 206 -7.09 8.95 4.05
N LYS A 207 -5.98 8.23 3.84
CA LYS A 207 -5.30 7.49 4.90
C LYS A 207 -4.85 8.42 6.03
N ALA A 208 -4.32 9.60 5.70
CA ALA A 208 -3.94 10.60 6.69
C ALA A 208 -5.15 11.17 7.46
N ALA A 209 -6.31 11.27 6.81
CA ALA A 209 -7.58 11.63 7.45
C ALA A 209 -8.22 10.48 8.26
N GLY A 210 -7.58 9.30 8.31
CA GLY A 210 -8.05 8.15 9.08
C GLY A 210 -9.04 7.26 8.35
N ALA A 211 -9.19 7.39 7.02
CA ALA A 211 -10.03 6.49 6.25
C ALA A 211 -9.53 5.04 6.35
N SER A 212 -10.46 4.12 6.58
CA SER A 212 -10.18 2.68 6.66
C SER A 212 -10.35 2.02 5.29
N PHE A 213 -9.98 0.75 5.20
CA PHE A 213 -10.16 -0.11 4.04
C PHE A 213 -10.79 -1.44 4.49
N LEU A 214 -11.33 -2.20 3.54
CA LEU A 214 -12.28 -3.28 3.86
C LEU A 214 -11.70 -4.34 4.81
N ASP A 215 -10.45 -4.77 4.62
CA ASP A 215 -9.80 -5.78 5.48
C ASP A 215 -9.71 -5.33 6.94
N LYS A 216 -9.21 -4.10 7.17
CA LYS A 216 -9.07 -3.52 8.51
C LYS A 216 -10.44 -3.38 9.15
N LYS A 217 -11.41 -2.86 8.40
CA LYS A 217 -12.79 -2.71 8.88
C LYS A 217 -13.41 -4.05 9.31
N LEU A 218 -13.27 -5.10 8.49
CA LEU A 218 -13.79 -6.43 8.82
C LEU A 218 -13.11 -7.01 10.07
N ALA A 219 -11.80 -6.80 10.24
CA ALA A 219 -11.09 -7.25 11.43
C ALA A 219 -11.51 -6.49 12.71
N GLU A 220 -11.65 -5.17 12.63
CA GLU A 220 -12.14 -4.32 13.74
C GLU A 220 -13.58 -4.67 14.12
N ASP A 221 -14.45 -4.84 13.11
CA ASP A 221 -15.84 -5.25 13.28
C ASP A 221 -15.91 -6.65 13.93
N ALA A 222 -14.97 -7.56 13.62
CA ALA A 222 -14.95 -8.89 14.20
C ALA A 222 -14.70 -8.84 15.71
N VAL A 223 -13.68 -8.10 16.13
CA VAL A 223 -13.32 -7.95 17.54
C VAL A 223 -14.41 -7.22 18.31
N SER A 224 -14.96 -6.13 17.77
CA SER A 224 -16.02 -5.37 18.43
C SER A 224 -17.33 -6.18 18.59
N GLN A 225 -17.59 -7.13 17.69
CA GLN A 225 -18.75 -8.01 17.74
C GLN A 225 -18.49 -9.32 18.52
N GLY A 226 -17.32 -9.49 19.13
CA GLY A 226 -16.96 -10.70 19.88
C GLY A 226 -16.75 -11.94 19.01
N LYS A 227 -16.56 -11.77 17.69
CA LYS A 227 -16.16 -12.85 16.78
C LYS A 227 -14.69 -13.19 17.02
N THR A 228 -14.29 -14.42 16.70
CA THR A 228 -12.87 -14.80 16.78
C THR A 228 -12.13 -14.27 15.55
N LEU A 229 -11.12 -13.41 15.75
CA LEU A 229 -10.24 -12.96 14.67
C LEU A 229 -9.00 -13.87 14.57
N LYS A 230 -8.58 -14.21 13.34
CA LYS A 230 -7.33 -14.94 13.06
C LYS A 230 -6.61 -14.35 11.85
N GLY A 231 -5.29 -14.29 11.91
CA GLY A 231 -4.42 -14.01 10.76
C GLY A 231 -3.92 -15.31 10.09
N LEU A 232 -3.73 -15.28 8.78
CA LEU A 232 -3.06 -16.36 8.04
C LEU A 232 -1.55 -16.15 7.94
N GLU A 233 -1.09 -14.92 8.09
CA GLU A 233 0.30 -14.47 7.95
C GLU A 233 0.59 -13.39 8.99
N SER A 234 1.86 -13.24 9.34
CA SER A 234 2.38 -12.08 10.08
C SER A 234 2.82 -10.97 9.12
N LEU A 235 2.88 -9.74 9.60
CA LEU A 235 3.42 -8.64 8.80
C LEU A 235 4.88 -8.90 8.41
N VAL A 236 5.69 -9.50 9.28
CA VAL A 236 7.09 -9.85 8.97
C VAL A 236 7.18 -10.82 7.78
N GLU A 237 6.26 -11.77 7.65
CA GLU A 237 6.21 -12.66 6.49
C GLU A 237 5.88 -11.89 5.21
N GLN A 238 4.92 -10.95 5.25
CA GLN A 238 4.58 -10.11 4.10
C GLN A 238 5.76 -9.22 3.66
N LEU A 239 6.45 -8.58 4.61
CA LEU A 239 7.65 -7.77 4.34
C LEU A 239 8.79 -8.63 3.81
N SER A 240 8.95 -9.86 4.32
CA SER A 240 9.98 -10.80 3.84
C SER A 240 9.69 -11.26 2.41
N ALA A 241 8.42 -11.46 2.04
CA ALA A 241 8.04 -11.76 0.66
C ALA A 241 8.43 -10.61 -0.28
N MET A 242 8.15 -9.36 0.11
CA MET A 242 8.58 -8.19 -0.65
C MET A 242 10.10 -8.08 -0.75
N ASP A 243 10.81 -8.26 0.36
CA ASP A 243 12.27 -8.16 0.41
C ASP A 243 12.99 -9.29 -0.36
N SER A 244 12.32 -10.41 -0.61
CA SER A 244 12.90 -11.55 -1.34
C SER A 244 13.13 -11.29 -2.83
N LEU A 245 12.50 -10.25 -3.38
CA LEU A 245 12.68 -9.86 -4.78
C LEU A 245 14.00 -9.08 -4.96
N PRO A 246 14.68 -9.21 -6.12
CA PRO A 246 15.95 -8.52 -6.37
C PRO A 246 15.86 -6.99 -6.21
N VAL A 247 16.92 -6.37 -5.70
CA VAL A 247 16.96 -4.90 -5.50
C VAL A 247 16.80 -4.16 -6.83
N GLU A 248 17.42 -4.67 -7.89
CA GLU A 248 17.35 -4.13 -9.24
C GLU A 248 15.92 -4.20 -9.81
N TRP A 249 15.16 -5.25 -9.44
CA TRP A 249 13.76 -5.38 -9.79
C TRP A 249 12.94 -4.28 -9.12
N HIS A 250 13.09 -4.11 -7.80
CA HIS A 250 12.40 -3.07 -7.04
C HIS A 250 12.73 -1.67 -7.53
N LEU A 251 13.99 -1.44 -7.91
CA LEU A 251 14.41 -0.17 -8.47
C LEU A 251 13.68 0.12 -9.78
N ARG A 252 13.63 -0.84 -10.70
CA ARG A 252 12.91 -0.67 -11.97
C ARG A 252 11.43 -0.42 -11.74
N ALA A 253 10.79 -1.21 -10.88
CA ALA A 253 9.38 -1.03 -10.53
C ALA A 253 9.09 0.36 -9.93
N LEU A 254 9.98 0.88 -9.08
CA LEU A 254 9.89 2.23 -8.54
C LEU A 254 9.99 3.30 -9.64
N ILE A 255 10.96 3.18 -10.55
CA ILE A 255 11.17 4.12 -11.65
C ILE A 255 9.98 4.09 -12.63
N ASP A 256 9.46 2.91 -12.96
CA ASP A 256 8.28 2.77 -13.82
C ASP A 256 7.03 3.37 -13.17
N THR A 257 6.85 3.14 -11.86
CA THR A 257 5.76 3.74 -11.08
C THR A 257 5.82 5.26 -11.11
N LEU A 258 7.02 5.84 -11.03
CA LEU A 258 7.21 7.29 -11.14
C LEU A 258 6.95 7.79 -12.56
N ALA A 259 7.35 7.03 -13.57
CA ALA A 259 7.15 7.36 -14.97
C ALA A 259 5.67 7.33 -15.40
N LEU A 260 4.80 6.62 -14.67
CA LEU A 260 3.33 6.69 -14.87
C LEU A 260 2.80 8.12 -14.73
N GLY A 261 3.38 8.92 -13.83
CA GLY A 261 2.86 10.26 -13.52
C GLY A 261 1.37 10.19 -13.16
N LYS A 262 0.53 10.98 -13.84
CA LYS A 262 -0.93 10.97 -13.65
C LYS A 262 -1.62 9.66 -14.05
N THR A 263 -0.97 8.82 -14.86
CA THR A 263 -1.53 7.52 -15.26
C THR A 263 -1.72 6.59 -14.06
N ILE A 264 -1.06 6.85 -12.92
CA ILE A 264 -1.31 6.09 -11.68
C ILE A 264 -2.76 6.24 -11.19
N ASP A 265 -3.37 7.41 -11.43
CA ASP A 265 -4.76 7.69 -11.07
C ASP A 265 -5.70 6.82 -11.93
N ASP A 266 -5.44 6.76 -13.24
CA ASP A 266 -6.17 5.91 -14.20
C ASP A 266 -6.01 4.41 -13.89
N VAL A 267 -4.79 4.00 -13.49
CA VAL A 267 -4.49 2.63 -13.06
C VAL A 267 -5.34 2.27 -11.86
N LEU A 268 -5.35 3.09 -10.81
CA LEU A 268 -6.13 2.83 -9.61
C LEU A 268 -7.63 2.81 -9.93
N ALA A 269 -8.13 3.80 -10.67
CA ALA A 269 -9.54 3.86 -11.07
C ALA A 269 -9.98 2.59 -11.83
N THR A 270 -9.15 2.14 -12.77
CA THR A 270 -9.41 0.90 -13.53
C THR A 270 -9.38 -0.33 -12.63
N MET A 271 -8.43 -0.43 -11.70
CA MET A 271 -8.37 -1.54 -10.73
C MET A 271 -9.59 -1.57 -9.83
N THR A 272 -10.04 -0.41 -9.34
CA THR A 272 -11.24 -0.31 -8.52
C THR A 272 -12.48 -0.71 -9.31
N ASP A 273 -12.64 -0.25 -10.55
CA ASP A 273 -13.78 -0.64 -11.39
C ASP A 273 -13.79 -2.15 -11.67
N LEU A 274 -12.64 -2.75 -11.99
CA LEU A 274 -12.50 -4.19 -12.18
C LEU A 274 -12.82 -4.97 -10.90
N TYR A 275 -12.34 -4.50 -9.75
CA TYR A 275 -12.65 -5.08 -8.45
C TYR A 275 -14.17 -5.04 -8.18
N LEU A 276 -14.81 -3.87 -8.33
CA LEU A 276 -16.25 -3.70 -8.10
C LEU A 276 -17.11 -4.55 -9.05
N ALA A 277 -16.65 -4.77 -10.29
CA ALA A 277 -17.28 -5.68 -11.25
C ALA A 277 -17.00 -7.17 -10.94
N GLY A 278 -16.06 -7.46 -10.05
CA GLY A 278 -15.58 -8.80 -9.74
C GLY A 278 -14.67 -9.40 -10.81
N ASP A 279 -14.20 -8.63 -11.80
CA ASP A 279 -13.33 -9.07 -12.90
C ASP A 279 -11.83 -9.05 -12.51
N THR A 280 -11.50 -9.66 -11.37
CA THR A 280 -10.15 -9.61 -10.77
C THR A 280 -9.07 -10.24 -11.65
N GLY A 281 -9.41 -11.23 -12.48
CA GLY A 281 -8.51 -11.85 -13.44
C GLY A 281 -8.00 -10.90 -14.53
N MET A 282 -8.63 -9.74 -14.70
CA MET A 282 -8.22 -8.74 -15.68
C MET A 282 -7.16 -7.76 -15.15
N ILE A 283 -6.96 -7.69 -13.83
CA ILE A 283 -6.05 -6.71 -13.20
C ILE A 283 -4.60 -6.96 -13.64
N MET A 284 -4.09 -8.19 -13.52
CA MET A 284 -2.69 -8.49 -13.86
C MET A 284 -2.37 -8.30 -15.36
N PRO A 285 -3.20 -8.79 -16.30
CA PRO A 285 -3.04 -8.48 -17.74
C PRO A 285 -3.08 -6.97 -18.04
N MET A 286 -3.96 -6.22 -17.37
CA MET A 286 -4.06 -4.77 -17.54
C MET A 286 -2.79 -4.06 -17.02
N MET A 287 -2.26 -4.48 -15.86
CA MET A 287 -1.00 -3.96 -15.31
C MET A 287 0.20 -4.24 -16.21
N ARG A 288 0.35 -5.47 -16.70
CA ARG A 288 1.41 -5.81 -17.66
C ARG A 288 1.34 -4.94 -18.91
N SER A 289 0.14 -4.80 -19.46
CA SER A 289 -0.10 -3.91 -20.60
C SER A 289 0.36 -2.48 -20.28
N VAL A 290 -0.12 -1.86 -19.21
CA VAL A 290 0.29 -0.48 -18.85
C VAL A 290 1.82 -0.37 -18.73
N ALA A 291 2.46 -1.33 -18.07
CA ALA A 291 3.90 -1.32 -17.85
C ALA A 291 4.72 -1.47 -19.14
N GLU A 292 4.28 -2.30 -20.10
CA GLU A 292 4.91 -2.46 -21.42
C GLU A 292 4.98 -1.14 -22.22
N LYS A 293 4.07 -0.19 -21.99
CA LYS A 293 4.14 1.14 -22.64
C LYS A 293 5.28 2.00 -22.08
N ILE A 294 5.66 1.79 -20.83
CA ILE A 294 6.63 2.61 -20.11
C ILE A 294 8.02 2.03 -20.30
N SER A 295 8.17 0.74 -20.01
CA SER A 295 9.43 0.02 -20.11
C SER A 295 9.19 -1.30 -20.86
N PRO A 296 9.38 -1.31 -22.20
CA PRO A 296 9.25 -2.53 -23.00
C PRO A 296 10.22 -3.60 -22.55
N GLY A 297 9.72 -4.81 -22.25
CA GLY A 297 10.53 -5.97 -21.84
C GLY A 297 9.92 -6.71 -20.65
N ASP A 298 10.52 -7.84 -20.26
CA ASP A 298 10.10 -8.56 -19.06
C ASP A 298 10.52 -7.79 -17.81
N LEU A 299 9.53 -7.17 -17.17
CA LEU A 299 9.70 -6.47 -15.90
C LEU A 299 9.81 -7.43 -14.71
N GLY A 300 9.85 -8.75 -14.91
CA GLY A 300 9.84 -9.72 -13.82
C GLY A 300 8.48 -9.77 -13.10
N TYR A 301 7.39 -9.42 -13.79
CA TYR A 301 6.04 -9.54 -13.23
C TYR A 301 5.73 -10.98 -12.80
N ALA A 302 6.30 -11.97 -13.47
CA ALA A 302 6.19 -13.36 -13.09
C ALA A 302 6.85 -13.64 -11.71
N ASP A 303 8.02 -13.05 -11.44
CA ASP A 303 8.68 -13.19 -10.14
C ASP A 303 7.87 -12.48 -9.04
N PHE A 304 7.34 -11.29 -9.33
CA PHE A 304 6.44 -10.59 -8.42
C PHE A 304 5.19 -11.41 -8.11
N GLU A 305 4.50 -11.91 -9.14
CA GLU A 305 3.32 -12.76 -8.99
C GLU A 305 3.66 -14.04 -8.20
N GLN A 306 4.81 -14.64 -8.46
CA GLN A 306 5.27 -15.82 -7.74
C GLN A 306 5.46 -15.53 -6.25
N ARG A 307 6.18 -14.46 -5.89
CA ARG A 307 6.53 -14.15 -4.49
C ARG A 307 5.37 -13.54 -3.71
N ILE A 308 4.62 -12.62 -4.32
CA ILE A 308 3.62 -11.80 -3.63
C ILE A 308 2.23 -12.45 -3.67
N ILE A 309 1.96 -13.33 -4.62
CA ILE A 309 0.66 -14.00 -4.74
C ILE A 309 0.81 -15.51 -4.53
N ILE A 310 1.58 -16.22 -5.35
CA ILE A 310 1.56 -17.70 -5.38
C ILE A 310 2.17 -18.32 -4.12
N ASP A 311 3.36 -17.91 -3.71
CA ASP A 311 4.03 -18.46 -2.53
C ASP A 311 3.19 -18.21 -1.25
N ARG A 312 2.59 -17.01 -1.16
CA ARG A 312 1.68 -16.62 -0.09
C ARG A 312 0.36 -17.39 -0.12
N ASN A 313 -0.23 -17.60 -1.29
CA ASN A 313 -1.43 -18.42 -1.45
C ASN A 313 -1.23 -19.83 -0.91
N ARG A 314 -0.07 -20.44 -1.16
CA ARG A 314 0.26 -21.77 -0.63
C ARG A 314 0.29 -21.77 0.89
N ILE A 315 0.96 -20.80 1.51
CA ILE A 315 1.00 -20.65 2.97
C ILE A 315 -0.42 -20.42 3.53
N MET A 316 -1.15 -19.46 2.98
CA MET A 316 -2.50 -19.11 3.40
C MET A 316 -3.46 -20.28 3.26
N SER A 317 -3.39 -21.04 2.15
CA SER A 317 -4.27 -22.20 1.94
C SER A 317 -4.05 -23.28 3.00
N VAL A 318 -2.80 -23.60 3.35
CA VAL A 318 -2.46 -24.59 4.38
C VAL A 318 -2.94 -24.13 5.77
N ARG A 319 -2.77 -22.85 6.10
CA ARG A 319 -3.17 -22.30 7.40
C ARG A 319 -4.69 -22.12 7.52
N ALA A 320 -5.37 -21.87 6.40
CA ALA A 320 -6.82 -21.75 6.36
C ALA A 320 -7.52 -23.10 6.56
N GLU A 321 -6.96 -24.20 6.04
CA GLU A 321 -7.55 -25.55 6.09
C GLU A 321 -8.11 -25.96 7.48
N PRO A 322 -7.31 -25.97 8.57
CA PRO A 322 -7.81 -26.38 9.88
C PRO A 322 -8.85 -25.43 10.48
N ILE A 323 -8.90 -24.17 10.02
CA ILE A 323 -9.89 -23.18 10.45
C ILE A 323 -11.20 -23.43 9.70
N LEU A 324 -11.13 -23.61 8.37
CA LEU A 324 -12.27 -23.87 7.49
C LEU A 324 -12.95 -25.20 7.79
N LYS A 325 -12.19 -26.23 8.24
CA LYS A 325 -12.75 -27.51 8.73
C LYS A 325 -13.63 -27.38 9.97
N GLN A 326 -13.66 -26.22 10.63
CA GLN A 326 -14.58 -25.95 11.75
C GLN A 326 -15.92 -25.36 11.29
N GLY A 327 -16.02 -24.94 10.02
CA GLY A 327 -17.18 -24.27 9.46
C GLY A 327 -17.43 -22.87 10.04
N ASN A 328 -18.41 -22.18 9.47
CA ASN A 328 -18.86 -20.87 9.94
C ASN A 328 -17.76 -19.78 10.02
N VAL A 329 -16.90 -19.74 8.99
CA VAL A 329 -15.77 -18.82 8.86
C VAL A 329 -16.06 -17.79 7.77
N PHE A 330 -15.75 -16.52 8.03
CA PHE A 330 -15.64 -15.49 7.01
C PHE A 330 -14.17 -15.15 6.78
N MET A 331 -13.61 -15.58 5.66
CA MET A 331 -12.23 -15.33 5.27
C MET A 331 -12.17 -14.16 4.27
N ALA A 332 -11.35 -13.16 4.54
CA ALA A 332 -11.16 -11.98 3.71
C ALA A 332 -9.67 -11.81 3.39
N VAL A 333 -9.32 -11.79 2.11
CA VAL A 333 -7.95 -11.67 1.60
C VAL A 333 -7.95 -10.84 0.33
N GLY A 334 -6.83 -10.26 -0.05
CA GLY A 334 -6.71 -9.44 -1.25
C GLY A 334 -7.24 -10.18 -2.48
N ALA A 335 -8.03 -9.49 -3.31
CA ALA A 335 -8.77 -10.10 -4.41
C ALA A 335 -7.88 -10.79 -5.46
N LEU A 336 -6.60 -10.40 -5.55
CA LEU A 336 -5.61 -11.05 -6.42
C LEU A 336 -5.17 -12.44 -5.93
N HIS A 337 -5.47 -12.80 -4.68
CA HIS A 337 -5.19 -14.13 -4.14
C HIS A 337 -6.23 -15.18 -4.56
N LEU A 338 -7.39 -14.77 -5.09
CA LEU A 338 -8.48 -15.67 -5.47
C LEU A 338 -8.25 -16.41 -6.79
N PRO A 339 -7.95 -15.73 -7.92
CA PRO A 339 -7.96 -16.34 -9.24
C PRO A 339 -6.69 -17.16 -9.54
N GLY A 340 -6.75 -17.96 -10.60
CA GLY A 340 -5.62 -18.75 -11.08
C GLY A 340 -5.60 -20.18 -10.56
N LYS A 341 -4.75 -21.02 -11.17
CA LYS A 341 -4.54 -22.43 -10.76
C LYS A 341 -3.89 -22.54 -9.37
N GLU A 342 -3.11 -21.53 -9.01
CA GLU A 342 -2.47 -21.36 -7.69
C GLU A 342 -3.23 -20.33 -6.84
N GLY A 343 -4.45 -19.95 -7.26
CA GLY A 343 -5.35 -19.09 -6.50
C GLY A 343 -5.97 -19.85 -5.33
N LEU A 344 -6.35 -19.15 -4.27
CA LEU A 344 -6.99 -19.73 -3.09
C LEU A 344 -8.26 -20.50 -3.43
N VAL A 345 -8.99 -20.11 -4.49
CA VAL A 345 -10.17 -20.85 -4.91
C VAL A 345 -9.81 -22.29 -5.33
N GLU A 346 -8.77 -22.45 -6.16
CA GLU A 346 -8.32 -23.77 -6.61
C GLU A 346 -7.56 -24.53 -5.51
N LEU A 347 -6.71 -23.86 -4.73
CA LEU A 347 -5.97 -24.51 -3.65
C LEU A 347 -6.90 -25.09 -2.59
N LEU A 348 -7.98 -24.38 -2.22
CA LEU A 348 -8.97 -24.91 -1.27
C LEU A 348 -9.81 -26.04 -1.89
N ARG A 349 -10.10 -26.01 -3.19
CA ARG A 349 -10.73 -27.15 -3.90
C ARG A 349 -9.86 -28.40 -3.83
N GLN A 350 -8.55 -28.25 -4.03
CA GLN A 350 -7.58 -29.35 -3.93
C GLN A 350 -7.52 -29.96 -2.52
N GLN A 351 -7.84 -29.17 -1.48
CA GLN A 351 -7.95 -29.63 -0.09
C GLN A 351 -9.31 -30.30 0.23
N GLY A 352 -10.20 -30.45 -0.76
CA GLY A 352 -11.46 -31.16 -0.63
C GLY A 352 -12.67 -30.30 -0.24
N PHE A 353 -12.53 -28.97 -0.25
CA PHE A 353 -13.68 -28.07 -0.10
C PHE A 353 -14.40 -27.87 -1.44
N THR A 354 -15.71 -27.64 -1.39
CA THR A 354 -16.47 -27.16 -2.56
C THR A 354 -16.54 -25.64 -2.50
N LEU A 355 -16.10 -24.97 -3.56
CA LEU A 355 -16.15 -23.51 -3.67
C LEU A 355 -17.06 -23.11 -4.83
N THR A 356 -18.07 -22.28 -4.53
CA THR A 356 -19.03 -21.77 -5.50
C THR A 356 -19.10 -20.24 -5.42
N PRO A 357 -19.11 -19.52 -6.55
CA PRO A 357 -19.25 -18.07 -6.53
C PRO A 357 -20.64 -17.69 -6.02
N VAL A 358 -20.71 -16.63 -5.21
CA VAL A 358 -21.95 -15.99 -4.77
C VAL A 358 -22.15 -14.78 -5.67
N ASN A 359 -23.19 -14.82 -6.50
CA ASN A 359 -23.49 -13.79 -7.50
C ASN A 359 -24.73 -12.98 -7.10
#